data_AF-A0A1A6A5I9-F1
#
_entry.id   AF-A0A1A6A5I9-F1
#
_cell.length_a   1.000
_cell.length_b   1.000
_cell.length_c   1.000
_cell.angle_alpha   90.00
_cell.angle_beta   90.00
_cell.angle_gamma   90.00
#
_symmetry.space_group_name_H-M   'P 1'
#
loop_
_entity.id
_entity.type
_entity.pdbx_description
1 polymer ?
#
loop_
_entity_poly.entity_id
_entity_poly.type
_entity_poly.pdbx_seq_one_letter_code
_entity_poly.pdbx_strand_id
1 'polypeptide(L)' 'MIFMRFAWRVQPRNYLLFACHATNATAQIVQEGRYLNYWHFGGREKKHPIAAGVDEVKEKAKDAVEKVKA' A
#
# COMPACT_ATOMS: atom_id res chain seq x y z
N MET A 1 -12.86 7.35 10.71
CA MET A 1 -13.91 6.86 11.63
C MET A 1 -14.55 7.94 12.51
N ILE A 2 -13.82 8.99 12.89
CA ILE A 2 -14.34 10.07 13.76
C ILE A 2 -15.65 10.70 13.21
N PHE A 3 -15.79 10.82 11.89
CA PHE A 3 -17.00 11.34 11.21
C PHE A 3 -18.16 10.33 11.13
N MET A 4 -17.90 9.02 11.20
CA MET A 4 -18.95 8.00 11.25
C MET A 4 -19.69 8.02 12.60
N ARG A 5 -19.02 8.43 13.67
CA ARG A 5 -19.64 8.67 14.98
C ARG A 5 -20.73 9.75 14.89
N PHE A 6 -20.50 10.80 14.11
CA PHE A 6 -21.50 11.85 13.88
C PHE A 6 -22.68 11.34 13.07
N ALA A 7 -22.46 10.56 12.00
CA ALA A 7 -23.56 10.00 11.18
C ALA A 7 -24.56 9.14 11.98
N TRP A 8 -24.11 8.49 13.05
CA TRP A 8 -24.97 7.72 13.96
C TRP A 8 -25.62 8.55 15.08
N ARG A 9 -24.96 9.63 15.53
CA ARG A 9 -25.40 10.44 16.69
C ARG A 9 -26.24 11.66 16.30
N VAL A 10 -26.19 12.13 15.05
CA VAL A 10 -27.06 13.22 14.55
C VAL A 10 -28.47 12.70 14.29
N GLN A 11 -29.49 13.50 14.66
CA GLN A 11 -30.91 13.17 14.49
C GLN A 11 -31.53 14.15 13.50
N PRO A 12 -32.18 13.68 12.41
CA PRO A 12 -32.37 12.29 12.00
C PRO A 12 -31.07 11.58 11.54
N ARG A 13 -30.97 10.28 11.81
CA ARG A 13 -29.79 9.46 11.50
C ARG A 13 -29.56 9.33 10.00
N ASN A 14 -28.33 9.61 9.54
CA ASN A 14 -27.98 9.55 8.12
C ASN A 14 -27.19 8.27 7.80
N TYR A 15 -27.94 7.18 7.54
CA TYR A 15 -27.36 5.87 7.21
C TYR A 15 -26.62 5.86 5.86
N LEU A 16 -27.00 6.73 4.92
CA LEU A 16 -26.35 6.81 3.61
C LEU A 16 -24.89 7.26 3.73
N LEU A 17 -24.66 8.32 4.52
CA LEU A 17 -23.29 8.79 4.80
C LEU A 17 -22.49 7.77 5.58
N PHE A 18 -23.11 7.09 6.55
CA PHE A 18 -22.44 6.02 7.29
C PHE A 18 -21.98 4.89 6.36
N ALA A 19 -22.86 4.41 5.47
CA ALA A 19 -22.52 3.38 4.50
C ALA A 19 -21.41 3.83 3.54
N CYS A 20 -21.48 5.07 3.02
CA CYS A 20 -20.45 5.64 2.16
C CYS A 20 -19.08 5.66 2.85
N HIS A 21 -19.01 6.15 4.09
CA HIS A 21 -17.75 6.18 4.85
C HIS A 21 -17.22 4.78 5.18
N ALA A 22 -18.10 3.82 5.50
CA ALA A 22 -17.72 2.44 5.75
C ALA A 22 -17.11 1.80 4.50
N THR A 23 -17.76 1.96 3.35
CA THR A 23 -17.28 1.44 2.06
C THR A 23 -15.94 2.08 1.69
N ASN A 24 -15.79 3.40 1.84
CA ASN A 24 -14.55 4.10 1.50
C ASN A 24 -13.38 3.65 2.38
N ALA A 25 -13.59 3.51 3.68
CA ALA A 25 -12.55 3.01 4.58
C ALA A 25 -12.21 1.54 4.32
N THR A 26 -13.19 0.72 3.96
CA THR A 26 -12.95 -0.68 3.58
C THR A 26 -12.10 -0.75 2.32
N ALA A 27 -12.41 0.06 1.30
CA ALA A 27 -11.59 0.18 0.09
C ALA A 27 -10.16 0.64 0.42
N GLN A 28 -10.00 1.60 1.33
CA GLN A 28 -8.69 2.07 1.77
C GLN A 28 -7.87 0.97 2.46
N ILE A 29 -8.47 0.21 3.39
CA ILE A 29 -7.80 -0.91 4.07
C ILE A 29 -7.36 -1.99 3.06
N VAL A 30 -8.21 -2.32 2.10
CA VAL A 30 -7.87 -3.31 1.06
C VAL A 30 -6.72 -2.81 0.18
N GLN A 31 -6.72 -1.53 -0.19
CA GLN A 31 -5.63 -0.93 -0.95
C GLN A 31 -4.32 -0.90 -0.15
N GLU A 32 -4.35 -0.56 1.13
CA GLU A 32 -3.18 -0.61 2.02
C GLU A 32 -2.66 -2.05 2.16
N GLY A 33 -3.52 -3.03 2.35
CA GLY A 33 -3.12 -4.45 2.40
C GLY A 33 -2.44 -4.91 1.11
N ARG A 34 -2.96 -4.50 -0.05
CA ARG A 34 -2.34 -4.76 -1.36
C ARG A 34 -0.99 -4.05 -1.51
N TYR A 35 -0.88 -2.82 -1.02
CA TYR A 35 0.36 -2.05 -1.05
C TYR A 35 1.44 -2.71 -0.19
N LEU A 36 1.12 -3.08 1.06
CA LEU A 36 2.03 -3.77 1.96
C LEU A 36 2.48 -5.12 1.39
N ASN A 37 1.54 -5.88 0.80
CA ASN A 37 1.89 -7.14 0.16
C ASN A 37 2.88 -6.95 -1.00
N TYR A 38 2.66 -5.92 -1.82
CA TYR A 38 3.52 -5.63 -2.96
C TYR A 38 4.93 -5.17 -2.52
N TRP A 39 5.03 -4.18 -1.63
CA TRP A 39 6.33 -3.56 -1.31
C TRP A 39 7.08 -4.19 -0.14
N HIS A 40 6.39 -4.82 0.81
CA HIS A 40 6.98 -5.28 2.06
C HIS A 40 6.92 -6.80 2.26
N PHE A 41 5.96 -7.51 1.64
CA PHE A 41 5.81 -8.97 1.81
C PHE A 41 6.17 -9.78 0.56
N GLY A 42 7.03 -9.25 -0.31
CA GLY A 42 7.58 -10.03 -1.42
C GLY A 42 6.65 -10.16 -2.64
N GLY A 43 5.55 -9.40 -2.69
CA GLY A 43 4.57 -9.47 -3.77
C GLY A 43 5.04 -8.85 -5.09
N ARG A 44 5.96 -7.87 -5.03
CA ARG A 44 6.56 -7.21 -6.19
C ARG A 44 7.49 -8.13 -6.96
N GLU A 45 8.34 -8.86 -6.25
CA GLU A 45 9.33 -9.80 -6.78
C GLU A 45 8.60 -10.97 -7.46
N LYS A 46 7.47 -11.42 -6.89
CA LYS A 46 6.60 -12.44 -7.49
C LYS A 46 5.89 -11.98 -8.77
N LYS A 47 5.49 -10.70 -8.84
CA LYS A 47 4.76 -10.15 -10.00
C LYS A 47 5.66 -9.68 -11.13
N HIS A 48 6.86 -9.20 -10.81
CA HIS A 48 7.83 -8.73 -11.80
C HIS A 48 9.19 -9.40 -11.56
N PRO A 49 9.32 -10.71 -11.85
CA PRO A 49 10.55 -11.45 -11.60
C PRO A 49 11.74 -10.89 -12.39
N ILE A 50 11.49 -10.36 -13.59
CA ILE A 50 12.53 -9.74 -14.43
C ILE A 50 12.99 -8.39 -13.85
N ALA A 51 12.07 -7.56 -13.35
CA ALA A 51 12.43 -6.26 -12.77
C ALA A 51 13.22 -6.42 -11.47
N ALA A 52 12.86 -7.40 -10.63
CA ALA A 52 13.61 -7.74 -9.43
C ALA A 52 15.06 -8.14 -9.76
N GLY A 53 15.26 -8.95 -10.80
CA GLY A 53 16.60 -9.31 -11.26
C GLY A 53 17.41 -8.11 -11.77
N VAL A 54 16.76 -7.13 -12.42
CA VAL A 54 17.42 -5.89 -12.88
C VAL A 54 17.84 -5.01 -11.70
N ASP A 55 17.01 -4.87 -10.67
CA ASP A 55 17.37 -4.11 -9.46
C ASP A 55 18.54 -4.76 -8.70
N GLU A 56 18.55 -6.10 -8.58
CA GLU A 56 19.68 -6.83 -7.98
C GLU A 56 20.99 -6.66 -8.77
N VAL A 57 20.93 -6.72 -10.10
CA VAL A 57 22.11 -6.51 -10.96
C VAL A 57 22.62 -5.08 -10.86
N LYS A 58 21.71 -4.11 -10.77
CA LYS A 58 22.04 -2.69 -10.64
C LYS A 58 22.70 -2.36 -9.29
N GLU A 59 22.22 -2.98 -8.20
CA GLU A 59 22.85 -2.92 -6.88
C GLU A 59 24.27 -3.50 -6.91
N LYS A 60 24.43 -4.73 -7.41
CA LYS A 60 25.75 -5.37 -7.52
C LYS A 60 26.73 -4.57 -8.37
N ALA A 61 26.26 -3.96 -9.47
CA ALA A 61 27.08 -3.11 -10.33
C ALA A 61 27.53 -1.83 -9.61
N LYS A 62 26.67 -1.19 -8.79
CA LYS A 62 27.06 -0.02 -7.98
C LYS A 62 28.10 -0.38 -6.93
N ASP A 63 27.90 -1.48 -6.22
CA ASP A 63 28.80 -2.00 -5.18
C ASP A 63 30.20 -2.29 -5.74
N ALA A 64 30.27 -2.89 -6.94
CA ALA A 64 31.50 -3.13 -7.66
C ALA A 64 32.18 -1.83 -8.11
N VAL A 65 31.42 -0.82 -8.57
CA VAL A 65 31.96 0.48 -8.97
C VAL A 65 32.51 1.27 -7.78
N GLU A 66 31.88 1.20 -6.60
CA GLU A 66 32.43 1.80 -5.38
C GLU A 66 33.72 1.13 -4.92
N LYS A 67 33.78 -0.20 -4.94
CA LYS A 67 35.00 -0.96 -4.59
C LYS A 67 36.17 -0.68 -5.53
N VAL A 68 35.92 -0.30 -6.78
CA VAL A 68 36.96 0.11 -7.74
C VAL A 68 37.36 1.58 -7.59
N LYS A 69 36.52 2.40 -6.94
CA LYS A 69 36.81 3.82 -6.67
C LYS A 69 37.49 4.07 -5.32
N ALA A 70 37.41 3.13 -4.38
CA ALA A 70 38.12 3.13 -3.10
C ALA A 70 39.54 2.55 -3.25
#